data_AF-A0A940QT78-F1
#
_entry.id   AF-A0A940QT78-F1
#
_cell.length_a   1.000
_cell.length_b   1.000
_cell.length_c   1.000
_cell.angle_alpha   90.00
_cell.angle_beta   90.00
_cell.angle_gamma   90.00
#
_symmetry.space_group_name_H-M   'P 1'
#
loop_
_entity.id
_entity.type
_entity.pdbx_description
1 polymer ?
#
loop_
_entity_poly.entity_id
_entity_poly.type
_entity_poly.pdbx_seq_one_letter_code
_entity_poly.pdbx_strand_id
1 'polypeptide(L)' 'MKSEKDKVTIKIPRPLYQNLSQIIEGSGFNSVTEFIVYILRDLVSSRSMRKEPSLSKNEIEMVKKRLKSLGYL' A
#
# COMPACT_ATOMS: atom_id res chain seq x y z
N MET A 1 -12.34 12.30 -16.48
CA MET A 1 -11.36 11.21 -16.73
C MET A 1 -10.04 11.66 -16.14
N LYS A 2 -9.53 11.01 -15.08
CA LYS A 2 -8.19 11.30 -14.55
C LYS A 2 -7.18 10.56 -15.42
N SER A 3 -6.35 11.31 -16.13
CA SER A 3 -5.32 10.73 -16.99
C SER A 3 -4.28 10.00 -16.14
N GLU A 4 -3.80 8.86 -16.63
CA GLU A 4 -2.83 7.94 -16.03
C GLU A 4 -1.45 8.58 -15.68
N LYS A 5 -1.32 9.90 -15.75
CA LYS A 5 -0.06 10.67 -15.68
C LYS A 5 -0.14 11.93 -14.82
N ASP A 6 -1.15 12.10 -13.96
CA ASP A 6 -1.16 13.21 -13.00
C ASP A 6 -0.08 12.97 -11.92
N LYS A 7 1.11 13.52 -12.15
CA LYS A 7 2.21 13.52 -11.18
C LYS A 7 2.07 14.73 -10.27
N VAL A 8 2.25 14.51 -8.97
CA VAL A 8 2.30 15.58 -7.96
C VAL A 8 3.74 15.83 -7.53
N THR A 9 4.08 17.09 -7.24
CA THR A 9 5.40 17.45 -6.70
C THR A 9 5.33 17.47 -5.18
N ILE A 10 6.31 16.83 -4.53
CA ILE A 10 6.41 16.77 -3.07
C ILE A 10 7.71 17.49 -2.68
N LYS A 11 7.63 18.39 -1.69
CA LYS A 11 8.82 19.02 -1.12
C LYS A 11 9.42 18.07 -0.07
N ILE A 12 10.72 17.82 -0.20
CA ILE A 12 11.50 17.00 0.73
C ILE A 12 12.73 17.77 1.20
N PRO A 13 13.14 17.64 2.47
CA PRO A 13 14.36 18.28 2.95
C PRO A 13 15.57 17.87 2.11
N ARG A 14 16.42 18.84 1.73
CA ARG A 14 17.63 18.59 0.94
C ARG A 14 18.53 17.50 1.54
N PRO A 15 18.79 17.47 2.86
CA PRO A 15 19.63 16.42 3.44
C PRO A 15 19.05 15.02 3.24
N LEU A 16 17.73 14.89 3.33
CA LEU A 16 17.05 13.60 3.13
C LEU A 16 17.19 13.13 1.67
N TYR A 17 17.04 14.04 0.70
CA TYR A 17 17.23 13.72 -0.71
C TYR A 17 18.66 13.27 -1.01
N GLN A 18 19.67 13.94 -0.44
CA GLN A 18 21.08 13.57 -0.62
C GLN A 18 21.39 12.19 -0.05
N ASN A 19 20.92 11.91 1.17
CA ASN A 19 21.09 10.59 1.78
C ASN A 19 20.42 9.51 0.93
N LEU A 20 19.20 9.76 0.45
CA LEU A 20 18.50 8.83 -0.45
C LEU A 20 19.27 8.62 -1.76
N SER A 21 19.87 9.67 -2.33
CA SER A 21 20.70 9.57 -3.53
C SER A 21 21.89 8.64 -3.31
N GLN A 22 22.57 8.74 -2.17
CA GLN A 22 23.69 7.86 -1.85
C GLN A 22 23.25 6.41 -1.61
N ILE A 23 22.09 6.21 -0.98
CA ILE A 23 21.54 4.86 -0.73
C ILE A 23 21.21 4.12 -2.03
N ILE A 24 20.78 4.85 -3.06
CA ILE A 24 20.42 4.24 -4.35
C ILE A 24 21.62 4.10 -5.30
N GLU A 25 22.80 4.64 -4.97
CA GLU A 25 24.00 4.45 -5.77
C GLU A 25 24.40 2.97 -5.76
N GLY A 26 24.41 2.34 -6.94
CA GLY A 26 24.63 0.89 -7.09
C GLY A 26 23.38 0.03 -6.90
N SER A 27 22.22 0.64 -6.65
CA SER A 27 20.92 -0.03 -6.75
C SER A 27 20.42 -0.07 -8.20
N GLY A 28 19.37 -0.83 -8.46
CA GLY A 28 18.69 -0.88 -9.77
C GLY A 28 17.76 0.30 -10.07
N PHE A 29 17.73 1.34 -9.23
CA PHE A 29 16.84 2.49 -9.42
C PHE A 29 17.52 3.59 -10.23
N ASN A 30 16.79 4.18 -11.20
CA ASN A 30 17.31 5.22 -12.07
C ASN A 30 17.19 6.63 -11.45
N SER A 31 16.37 6.78 -10.40
CA SER A 31 16.19 8.06 -9.72
C SER A 31 15.68 7.91 -8.29
N VAL A 32 15.98 8.91 -7.46
CA VAL A 32 15.43 9.02 -6.09
C VAL A 32 13.89 9.05 -6.12
N THR A 33 13.29 9.69 -7.12
CA THR A 33 11.83 9.73 -7.28
C THR A 33 11.24 8.35 -7.50
N GLU A 34 11.87 7.52 -8.35
CA GLU A 34 11.44 6.15 -8.61
C GLU A 34 11.50 5.29 -7.33
N PHE A 35 12.60 5.42 -6.59
CA PHE A 35 12.79 4.76 -5.30
C PHE A 35 11.71 5.17 -4.28
N ILE A 36 11.43 6.46 -4.15
CA ILE A 36 10.37 6.98 -3.27
C ILE A 36 9.00 6.43 -3.67
N VAL A 37 8.68 6.43 -4.97
CA VAL A 37 7.41 5.90 -5.47
C VAL A 37 7.28 4.40 -5.17
N TYR A 38 8.36 3.63 -5.35
CA TYR A 38 8.41 2.21 -5.03
C TYR A 38 8.11 1.96 -3.55
N ILE A 39 8.83 2.64 -2.64
CA ILE A 39 8.61 2.50 -1.19
C ILE A 39 7.20 2.91 -0.80
N LEU A 40 6.70 4.05 -1.30
CA LEU A 40 5.35 4.51 -0.97
C LEU A 40 4.29 3.51 -1.46
N ARG A 41 4.48 2.92 -2.64
CA ARG A 41 3.59 1.87 -3.16
C ARG A 41 3.64 0.62 -2.27
N ASP A 42 4.82 0.18 -1.87
CA ASP A 42 4.99 -0.98 -0.99
C ASP A 42 4.36 -0.76 0.40
N LEU A 43 4.56 0.41 1.01
CA LEU A 43 3.95 0.80 2.28
C LEU A 43 2.42 0.89 2.20
N VAL A 44 1.88 1.39 1.08
CA VAL A 44 0.43 1.45 0.87
C VAL A 44 -0.11 0.06 0.56
N SER A 45 0.58 -0.78 -0.20
CA SER A 45 0.14 -2.16 -0.49
C SER A 45 0.16 -3.02 0.76
N SER A 46 1.20 -2.94 1.59
CA SER A 46 1.29 -3.65 2.86
C SER A 46 0.25 -3.18 3.89
N ARG A 47 -0.12 -1.89 3.88
CA ARG A 47 -1.26 -1.38 4.68
C ARG A 47 -2.62 -1.67 4.05
N SER A 48 -2.72 -1.77 2.73
CA SER A 48 -3.93 -2.18 2.02
C SER A 48 -4.21 -3.67 2.21
N MET A 49 -3.19 -4.50 2.41
CA MET A 49 -3.36 -5.86 2.93
C MET A 49 -3.88 -5.90 4.38
N ARG A 50 -3.86 -4.78 5.12
CA ARG A 50 -4.62 -4.62 6.38
C ARG A 50 -6.01 -4.00 6.18
N LYS A 51 -6.38 -3.68 4.94
CA LYS A 51 -7.73 -3.27 4.53
C LYS A 51 -8.36 -4.36 3.67
N GLU A 52 -8.53 -5.55 4.23
CA GLU A 52 -9.67 -6.45 3.97
C GLU A 52 -9.74 -7.51 5.08
N PRO A 53 -10.95 -7.92 5.49
CA PRO A 53 -11.72 -7.27 6.52
C PRO A 53 -11.45 -7.95 7.87
N SER A 54 -11.27 -7.17 8.94
CA SER A 54 -11.81 -7.67 10.21
C SER A 54 -13.31 -7.77 9.98
N LEU A 55 -13.82 -8.95 9.63
CA LEU A 55 -15.26 -9.18 9.49
C LEU A 55 -15.89 -8.53 10.73
N SER A 56 -16.71 -7.51 10.52
CA SER A 56 -17.43 -6.92 11.65
C SER A 56 -18.20 -8.07 12.30
N LYS A 57 -18.41 -8.03 13.62
CA LYS A 57 -19.09 -9.13 14.36
C LYS A 57 -20.37 -9.59 13.65
N ASN A 58 -21.08 -8.66 13.01
CA ASN A 58 -22.28 -8.89 12.21
C ASN A 58 -22.06 -9.76 10.96
N GLU A 59 -20.94 -9.60 10.24
CA GLU A 59 -20.62 -10.41 9.06
C GLU A 59 -20.25 -11.84 9.46
N ILE A 60 -19.52 -12.01 10.56
CA ILE A 60 -19.24 -13.33 11.14
C ILE A 60 -20.56 -14.03 11.54
N GLU A 61 -21.50 -13.29 12.12
CA GLU A 61 -22.80 -13.82 12.52
C GLU A 61 -23.67 -14.23 11.33
N MET A 62 -23.65 -13.45 10.24
CA MET A 62 -24.31 -13.82 8.98
C MET A 62 -23.69 -15.07 8.35
N VAL A 63 -22.35 -15.19 8.35
CA VAL A 63 -21.66 -16.38 7.83
C VAL A 63 -21.99 -17.61 8.68
N LYS A 64 -21.99 -17.50 10.02
CA LYS A 64 -22.40 -18.59 10.92
C LYS A 64 -23.84 -19.03 10.69
N LYS A 65 -24.77 -18.08 10.51
CA LYS A 65 -26.18 -18.38 10.23
C LYS A 65 -26.34 -19.10 8.89
N ARG A 66 -25.57 -18.69 7.87
CA ARG A 66 -25.56 -19.34 6.55
C ARG A 66 -24.97 -20.75 6.62
N LEU A 67 -23.87 -20.96 7.36
CA LEU A 67 -23.26 -22.27 7.55
C LEU A 67 -24.18 -23.24 8.30
N LYS A 68 -24.87 -22.76 9.35
CA LYS A 68 -25.89 -23.54 10.08
C LYS A 68 -27.07 -23.94 9.19
N SER A 69 -27.52 -23.04 8.32
CA SER A 69 -28.59 -23.34 7.35
C SER A 69 -28.17 -24.38 6.30
N LEU A 70 -26.87 -24.54 6.07
CA LEU A 70 -26.30 -25.49 5.12
C LEU A 70 -25.86 -26.80 5.82
N GLY A 71 -26.06 -26.93 7.14
CA GLY A 71 -25.77 -28.16 7.89
C GLY A 71 -24.30 -28.41 8.20
N TYR A 72 -23.43 -27.40 8.07
CA TYR A 72 -22.00 -27.52 8.38
C TYR A 72 -21.65 -27.24 9.85
N LEU A 73 -22.66 -26.95 10.70
CA LEU A 73 -22.56 -26.62 12.12
C LEU A 73 -23.73 -27.23 12.91
#